data_AF-A0AAN8XMG8-F1
#
_entry.id   AF-A0AAN8XMG8-F1
#
_cell.length_a   1.000
_cell.length_b   1.000
_cell.length_c   1.000
_cell.angle_alpha   90.00
_cell.angle_beta   90.00
_cell.angle_gamma   90.00
#
_symmetry.space_group_name_H-M   'P 1'
#
loop_
_entity.id
_entity.type
_entity.pdbx_description
1 polymer ?
#
loop_
_entity_poly.entity_id
_entity_poly.type
_entity_poly.pdbx_seq_one_letter_code
_entity_poly.pdbx_strand_id
1 'polypeptide(L)'
;MSVMFETSDLEQASPATVSRCGMVFMENKQLGWRPLKDSYIATLPEAITDAVKENLEEVIEWMLPPVFDFVRKKCKFMIDTSELHLFQSFSRLLDSLLDEVRDAGKPLGAKISDDKLICLLQSLITFVVPWTIGSTITGTSRRLFDQYFRSLLAGKMDKYPKPDCFKLTRA
;
A
#
# COMPACT_ATOMS: atom_id res chain seq x y z
N MET A 1 -33.56 -14.12 -15.67
CA MET A 1 -32.99 -14.10 -14.31
C MET A 1 -31.58 -14.66 -14.41
N SER A 2 -30.56 -13.91 -14.02
CA SER A 2 -29.15 -14.33 -14.02
C SER A 2 -28.66 -14.50 -12.58
N VAL A 3 -27.88 -15.53 -12.32
CA VAL A 3 -27.21 -15.77 -11.03
C VAL A 3 -25.71 -15.71 -11.28
N MET A 4 -25.01 -14.89 -10.50
CA MET A 4 -23.56 -14.72 -10.55
C MET A 4 -22.99 -15.02 -9.16
N PHE A 5 -21.86 -15.70 -9.10
CA PHE A 5 -21.14 -16.02 -7.88
C PHE A 5 -19.63 -16.06 -8.16
N GLU A 6 -18.82 -15.74 -7.16
CA GLU A 6 -17.36 -15.71 -7.24
C GLU A 6 -16.79 -16.94 -6.53
N THR A 7 -15.84 -17.62 -7.18
CA THR A 7 -15.15 -18.80 -6.63
C THR A 7 -13.65 -18.68 -6.86
N SER A 8 -12.84 -19.05 -5.88
CA SER A 8 -11.37 -19.05 -6.00
C SER A 8 -10.85 -20.10 -6.98
N ASP A 9 -11.49 -21.26 -6.98
CA ASP A 9 -11.10 -22.42 -7.78
C ASP A 9 -12.33 -23.27 -8.13
N LEU A 10 -12.15 -24.14 -9.12
CA LEU A 10 -13.16 -25.08 -9.60
C LEU A 10 -12.70 -26.53 -9.45
N GLU A 11 -11.74 -26.81 -8.56
CA GLU A 11 -11.10 -28.13 -8.48
C GLU A 11 -12.09 -29.25 -8.11
N GLN A 12 -13.13 -28.90 -7.36
CA GLN A 12 -14.17 -29.84 -6.92
C GLN A 12 -15.40 -29.87 -7.84
N ALA A 13 -15.41 -29.08 -8.91
CA ALA A 13 -16.54 -29.00 -9.82
C ALA A 13 -16.42 -30.05 -10.93
N SER A 14 -17.50 -30.79 -11.20
CA SER A 14 -17.51 -31.72 -12.33
C SER A 14 -17.54 -30.96 -13.66
N PRO A 15 -16.86 -31.43 -14.73
CA PRO A 15 -16.91 -30.83 -16.07
C PRO A 15 -18.35 -30.66 -16.60
N ALA A 16 -19.22 -31.62 -16.26
CA ALA A 16 -20.64 -31.58 -16.62
C ALA A 16 -21.39 -30.41 -15.98
N THR A 17 -21.01 -30.00 -14.76
CA THR A 17 -21.61 -28.86 -14.06
C THR A 17 -21.14 -27.53 -14.67
N VAL A 18 -19.82 -27.37 -14.86
CA VAL A 18 -19.24 -26.09 -15.33
C VAL A 18 -19.52 -25.81 -16.82
N SER A 19 -19.72 -26.85 -17.64
CA SER A 19 -20.08 -26.70 -19.07
C SER A 19 -21.40 -25.96 -19.32
N ARG A 20 -22.27 -25.84 -18.31
CA ARG A 20 -23.56 -25.15 -18.40
C ARG A 20 -23.50 -23.70 -17.92
N CYS A 21 -22.35 -23.24 -17.43
CA CYS A 21 -22.14 -21.92 -16.87
C CYS A 21 -21.24 -21.08 -17.78
N GLY A 22 -21.52 -19.78 -17.88
CA GLY A 22 -20.58 -18.82 -18.45
C GLY A 22 -19.46 -18.56 -17.44
N MET A 23 -18.22 -18.84 -17.82
CA MET A 23 -17.05 -18.69 -16.96
C MET A 23 -16.22 -17.49 -17.39
N VAL A 24 -15.94 -16.58 -16.44
CA VAL A 24 -15.03 -15.46 -16.63
C VAL A 24 -13.82 -15.69 -15.75
N PHE A 25 -12.67 -15.98 -16.37
CA PHE A 25 -11.40 -16.10 -15.66
C PHE A 25 -10.77 -14.73 -15.50
N MET A 26 -10.39 -14.39 -14.26
CA MET A 26 -9.68 -13.16 -13.94
C MET A 26 -8.36 -13.50 -13.28
N GLU A 27 -7.23 -13.06 -13.87
CA GLU A 27 -5.95 -13.20 -13.20
C GLU A 27 -5.78 -12.12 -12.13
N ASN A 28 -5.45 -12.51 -10.90
CA ASN A 28 -5.22 -11.58 -9.78
C ASN A 28 -4.13 -10.53 -10.08
N LYS A 29 -3.17 -10.85 -10.97
CA LYS A 29 -2.12 -9.92 -11.40
C LYS A 29 -2.65 -8.77 -12.27
N GLN A 30 -3.78 -8.95 -12.95
CA GLN A 30 -4.34 -7.93 -13.84
C GLN A 30 -4.90 -6.74 -13.06
N LEU A 31 -5.44 -6.96 -11.85
CA LEU A 31 -5.96 -5.89 -11.01
C LEU A 31 -4.83 -5.11 -10.33
N GLY A 32 -3.89 -5.83 -9.72
CA GLY A 32 -2.80 -5.22 -8.95
C GLY A 32 -3.29 -4.45 -7.71
N TRP A 33 -2.39 -3.69 -7.10
CA TRP A 33 -2.68 -2.92 -5.88
C TRP A 33 -3.12 -1.47 -6.16
N ARG A 34 -2.86 -0.94 -7.37
CA ARG A 34 -3.13 0.45 -7.74
C ARG A 34 -4.61 0.83 -7.70
N PRO A 35 -5.57 -0.01 -8.14
CA PRO A 35 -6.99 0.32 -7.99
C PRO A 35 -7.42 0.48 -6.53
N LEU A 36 -6.80 -0.28 -5.60
CA LEU A 36 -7.03 -0.09 -4.16
C LEU A 36 -6.42 1.22 -3.66
N LYS A 37 -5.26 1.63 -4.20
CA LYS A 37 -4.65 2.93 -3.90
C LYS A 37 -5.57 4.06 -4.35
N ASP A 38 -6.05 4.02 -5.59
CA ASP A 38 -6.94 5.04 -6.15
C ASP A 38 -8.24 5.12 -5.33
N SER A 39 -8.84 3.97 -5.01
CA SER A 39 -10.02 3.90 -4.15
C SER A 39 -9.74 4.45 -2.74
N TYR A 40 -8.58 4.14 -2.14
CA TYR A 40 -8.23 4.62 -0.81
C TYR A 40 -8.04 6.14 -0.80
N ILE A 41 -7.33 6.70 -1.79
CA ILE A 41 -7.15 8.15 -1.93
C ILE A 41 -8.50 8.85 -2.08
N ALA A 42 -9.43 8.26 -2.83
CA ALA A 42 -10.79 8.79 -3.00
C ALA A 42 -11.61 8.76 -1.70
N THR A 43 -11.33 7.85 -0.76
CA THR A 43 -12.01 7.79 0.56
C THR A 43 -11.46 8.77 1.60
N LEU A 44 -10.37 9.46 1.30
CA LEU A 44 -9.78 10.43 2.22
C LEU A 44 -10.73 11.64 2.42
N PRO A 45 -10.81 12.21 3.64
CA PRO A 45 -11.68 13.35 3.91
C PRO A 45 -11.39 14.56 3.02
N GLU A 46 -12.42 15.36 2.69
CA GLU A 46 -12.29 16.63 1.92
C GLU A 46 -11.34 17.64 2.57
N ALA A 47 -11.13 17.48 3.87
CA ALA A 47 -10.18 18.25 4.67
C ALA A 47 -8.70 18.07 4.23
N ILE A 48 -8.39 17.02 3.46
CA ILE A 48 -7.11 16.82 2.80
C ILE A 48 -7.19 17.48 1.41
N THR A 49 -6.40 18.53 1.20
CA THR A 49 -6.34 19.25 -0.08
C THR A 49 -5.81 18.36 -1.20
N ASP A 50 -6.17 18.68 -2.44
CA ASP A 50 -5.75 17.87 -3.60
C ASP A 50 -4.23 17.85 -3.76
N ALA A 51 -3.54 18.95 -3.43
CA ALA A 51 -2.07 18.99 -3.41
C ALA A 51 -1.45 17.97 -2.42
N VAL A 52 -2.10 17.73 -1.28
CA VAL A 52 -1.65 16.74 -0.31
C VAL A 52 -1.94 15.32 -0.81
N LYS A 53 -3.05 15.09 -1.51
CA LYS A 53 -3.38 13.80 -2.14
C LYS A 53 -2.39 13.46 -3.26
N GLU A 54 -2.06 14.42 -4.12
CA GLU A 54 -1.04 14.26 -5.17
C GLU A 54 0.32 13.90 -4.57
N ASN A 55 0.75 14.58 -3.50
CA ASN A 55 1.98 14.24 -2.79
C ASN A 55 1.95 12.82 -2.23
N LEU A 56 0.83 12.44 -1.60
CA LEU A 56 0.64 11.11 -1.03
C LEU A 56 0.75 10.03 -2.12
N GLU A 57 0.09 10.25 -3.26
CA GLU A 57 0.13 9.33 -4.39
C GLU A 57 1.54 9.16 -4.94
N GLU A 58 2.27 10.26 -5.14
CA GLU A 58 3.64 10.25 -5.66
C GLU A 58 4.58 9.47 -4.71
N VAL A 59 4.47 9.70 -3.40
CA VAL A 59 5.28 9.00 -2.39
C VAL A 59 4.94 7.51 -2.36
N ILE A 60 3.66 7.14 -2.48
CA ILE A 60 3.23 5.74 -2.52
C ILE A 60 3.76 5.03 -3.78
N GLU A 61 3.61 5.63 -4.96
CA GLU A 61 4.08 5.05 -6.23
C GLU A 61 5.61 5.01 -6.32
N TRP A 62 6.32 5.91 -5.66
CA TRP A 62 7.77 5.83 -5.54
C TRP A 62 8.22 4.70 -4.59
N MET A 63 7.58 4.57 -3.43
CA MET A 63 8.08 3.73 -2.34
C MET A 63 7.62 2.27 -2.43
N LEU A 64 6.35 2.01 -2.76
CA LEU A 64 5.77 0.67 -2.66
C LEU A 64 6.25 -0.31 -3.75
N PRO A 65 6.33 0.05 -5.04
CA PRO A 65 6.84 -0.86 -6.07
C PRO A 65 8.23 -1.45 -5.75
N PRO A 66 9.28 -0.65 -5.43
CA PRO A 66 10.59 -1.21 -5.10
C PRO A 66 10.58 -2.03 -3.82
N VAL A 67 9.71 -1.72 -2.87
CA VAL A 67 9.54 -2.49 -1.63
C VAL A 67 8.92 -3.85 -1.91
N PHE A 68 7.82 -3.91 -2.68
CA PHE A 68 7.18 -5.16 -3.07
C PHE A 68 8.14 -6.06 -3.86
N ASP A 69 8.86 -5.47 -4.81
CA ASP A 69 9.84 -6.20 -5.63
C ASP A 69 10.97 -6.80 -4.79
N PHE A 70 11.51 -6.01 -3.85
CA PHE A 70 12.58 -6.48 -2.97
C PHE A 70 12.10 -7.61 -2.06
N VAL A 71 10.96 -7.43 -1.41
CA VAL A 71 10.41 -8.42 -0.49
C VAL A 71 10.08 -9.72 -1.22
N ARG A 72 9.53 -9.65 -2.43
CA ARG A 72 9.21 -10.83 -3.24
C ARG A 72 10.43 -11.56 -3.77
N LYS A 73 11.49 -10.85 -4.16
CA LYS A 73 12.67 -11.44 -4.81
C LYS A 73 13.79 -11.82 -3.83
N LYS A 74 13.86 -11.15 -2.66
CA LYS A 74 15.00 -11.22 -1.74
C LYS A 74 14.63 -11.61 -0.31
N CYS A 75 13.36 -11.58 0.07
CA CYS A 75 12.91 -11.97 1.40
C CYS A 75 12.14 -13.30 1.37
N LYS A 76 12.13 -13.97 2.52
CA LYS A 76 11.29 -15.15 2.77
C LYS A 76 10.08 -14.74 3.60
N PHE A 77 8.90 -14.98 3.07
CA PHE A 77 7.62 -14.78 3.76
C PHE A 77 7.40 -15.86 4.83
N MET A 78 6.76 -15.46 5.93
CA MET A 78 6.21 -16.40 6.92
C MET A 78 4.87 -16.97 6.46
N ILE A 79 4.08 -16.15 5.77
CA ILE A 79 2.78 -16.50 5.18
C ILE A 79 2.76 -15.94 3.76
N ASP A 80 2.40 -16.77 2.79
CA ASP A 80 2.26 -16.33 1.40
C ASP A 80 1.19 -15.25 1.30
N THR A 81 1.60 -14.07 0.85
CA THR A 81 0.75 -12.87 0.83
C THR A 81 0.85 -12.21 -0.55
N SER A 82 -0.29 -11.78 -1.09
CA SER A 82 -0.33 -11.04 -2.36
C SER A 82 0.05 -9.57 -2.17
N GLU A 83 0.52 -8.90 -3.21
CA GLU A 83 0.78 -7.45 -3.20
C GLU A 83 -0.49 -6.66 -2.83
N LEU A 84 -1.67 -7.16 -3.22
CA LEU A 84 -2.97 -6.60 -2.88
C LEU A 84 -3.21 -6.65 -1.37
N HIS A 85 -2.95 -7.78 -0.72
CA HIS A 85 -3.05 -7.89 0.74
C HIS A 85 -2.03 -7.02 1.46
N LEU A 86 -0.78 -6.96 0.96
CA LEU A 86 0.24 -6.08 1.54
C LEU A 86 -0.19 -4.61 1.48
N PHE A 87 -0.73 -4.16 0.35
CA PHE A 87 -1.28 -2.81 0.22
C PHE A 87 -2.48 -2.58 1.13
N GLN A 88 -3.39 -3.54 1.25
CA GLN A 88 -4.55 -3.43 2.12
C GLN A 88 -4.16 -3.35 3.60
N SER A 89 -3.13 -4.08 4.04
CA SER A 89 -2.57 -3.93 5.38
C SER A 89 -1.91 -2.57 5.59
N PHE A 90 -1.16 -2.09 4.59
CA PHE A 90 -0.58 -0.74 4.57
C PHE A 90 -1.65 0.35 4.73
N SER A 91 -2.69 0.34 3.89
CA SER A 91 -3.73 1.37 3.91
C SER A 91 -4.56 1.34 5.19
N ARG A 92 -4.86 0.16 5.73
CA ARG A 92 -5.58 0.02 7.01
C ARG A 92 -4.81 0.59 8.20
N LEU A 93 -3.51 0.28 8.30
CA LEU A 93 -2.70 0.83 9.39
C LEU A 93 -2.53 2.34 9.24
N LEU A 94 -2.31 2.82 8.00
CA LEU A 94 -2.24 4.24 7.73
C LEU A 94 -3.54 4.95 8.14
N ASP A 95 -4.70 4.42 7.74
CA ASP A 95 -6.01 4.99 8.09
C ASP A 95 -6.22 5.05 9.61
N SER A 96 -5.88 3.99 10.34
CA SER A 96 -5.99 3.97 11.80
C SER A 96 -5.10 5.01 12.51
N LEU A 97 -3.94 5.35 11.92
CA LEU A 97 -3.07 6.40 12.44
C LEU A 97 -3.55 7.80 12.04
N LEU A 98 -4.38 7.90 10.99
CA LEU A 98 -5.07 9.13 10.62
C LEU A 98 -6.32 9.36 11.47
N ASP A 99 -6.89 8.34 12.11
CA ASP A 99 -8.04 8.50 12.99
C ASP A 99 -7.74 9.42 14.20
N GLU A 100 -6.53 9.39 14.78
CA GLU A 100 -6.14 10.37 15.81
C GLU A 100 -6.14 11.82 15.28
N VAL A 101 -5.91 11.99 13.98
CA VAL A 101 -6.01 13.28 13.29
C VAL A 101 -7.48 13.65 13.03
N ARG A 102 -8.37 12.66 12.84
CA ARG A 102 -9.82 12.82 12.63
C ARG A 102 -10.61 13.07 13.94
N ASP A 103 -10.29 12.36 15.03
CA ASP A 103 -10.98 12.40 16.34
C ASP A 103 -10.72 13.69 17.13
N ALA A 104 -9.79 14.54 16.68
CA ALA A 104 -9.53 15.85 17.27
C ALA A 104 -10.70 16.87 17.13
N GLY A 105 -11.91 16.42 16.75
CA GLY A 105 -13.16 17.19 16.74
C GLY A 105 -13.11 18.47 15.90
N LYS A 106 -12.09 18.59 15.06
CA LYS A 106 -11.81 19.71 14.18
C LYS A 106 -11.56 19.11 12.81
N PRO A 107 -12.11 19.69 11.73
CA PRO A 107 -11.75 19.26 10.40
C PRO A 107 -10.22 19.28 10.30
N LEU A 108 -9.64 18.22 9.76
CA LEU A 108 -8.26 18.27 9.27
C LEU A 108 -8.07 19.62 8.55
N GLY A 109 -6.99 20.32 8.82
CA GLY A 109 -6.68 21.56 8.09
C GLY A 109 -7.21 22.87 8.67
N ALA A 110 -8.06 22.92 9.71
CA ALA A 110 -8.40 24.24 10.30
C ALA A 110 -7.21 24.91 11.03
N LYS A 111 -6.13 24.16 11.38
CA LYS A 111 -4.94 24.70 12.07
C LYS A 111 -3.58 24.13 11.64
N ILE A 112 -3.54 23.15 10.74
CA ILE A 112 -2.28 22.54 10.27
C ILE A 112 -2.07 22.99 8.83
N SER A 113 -0.96 23.67 8.56
CA SER A 113 -0.54 24.02 7.21
C SER A 113 -0.27 22.74 6.40
N ASP A 114 -0.63 22.75 5.11
CA ASP A 114 -0.41 21.66 4.17
C ASP A 114 1.02 21.10 4.24
N ASP A 115 2.03 21.94 4.40
CA ASP A 115 3.43 21.51 4.55
C ASP A 115 3.67 20.62 5.77
N LYS A 116 3.04 20.95 6.90
CA LYS A 116 3.14 20.14 8.13
C LYS A 116 2.36 18.84 7.97
N LEU A 117 1.21 18.88 7.30
CA LEU A 117 0.41 17.68 7.03
C LEU A 117 1.17 16.72 6.09
N ILE A 118 1.81 17.24 5.04
CA ILE A 118 2.66 16.48 4.13
C ILE A 118 3.80 15.80 4.89
N CYS A 119 4.54 16.53 5.72
CA CYS A 119 5.62 15.96 6.52
C CYS A 119 5.11 14.88 7.50
N LEU A 120 3.94 15.08 8.11
CA LEU A 120 3.31 14.09 8.98
C LEU A 120 2.95 12.83 8.19
N LEU A 121 2.25 12.96 7.06
CA LEU A 121 1.87 11.83 6.21
C LEU A 121 3.08 11.04 5.73
N GLN A 122 4.13 11.71 5.26
CA GLN A 122 5.37 11.06 4.86
C GLN A 122 6.02 10.29 6.01
N SER A 123 5.94 10.82 7.24
CA SER A 123 6.48 10.16 8.44
C SER A 123 5.67 8.92 8.77
N LEU A 124 4.35 9.01 8.69
CA LEU A 124 3.44 7.90 8.91
C LEU A 124 3.64 6.81 7.86
N ILE A 125 3.74 7.13 6.57
CA ILE A 125 4.01 6.14 5.51
C ILE A 125 5.33 5.42 5.77
N THR A 126 6.38 6.17 6.11
CA THR A 126 7.71 5.63 6.42
C THR A 126 7.65 4.67 7.61
N PHE A 127 6.81 4.96 8.60
CA PHE A 127 6.57 4.10 9.75
C PHE A 127 5.74 2.86 9.38
N VAL A 128 4.64 3.04 8.64
CA VAL A 128 3.68 1.97 8.33
C VAL A 128 4.30 0.86 7.48
N VAL A 129 5.20 1.18 6.54
CA VAL A 129 5.78 0.19 5.61
C VAL A 129 6.51 -0.95 6.34
N PRO A 130 7.45 -0.71 7.28
CA PRO A 130 8.05 -1.78 8.07
C PRO A 130 7.06 -2.57 8.95
N TRP A 131 6.05 -1.89 9.51
CA TRP A 131 5.08 -2.53 10.41
C TRP A 131 4.04 -3.39 9.69
N THR A 132 3.84 -3.16 8.39
CA THR A 132 2.88 -3.91 7.57
C THR A 132 3.60 -4.89 6.65
N ILE A 133 4.40 -4.40 5.72
CA ILE A 133 5.09 -5.24 4.74
C ILE A 133 6.21 -6.04 5.43
N GLY A 134 6.99 -5.37 6.30
CA GLY A 134 8.10 -5.99 7.04
C GLY A 134 7.66 -7.00 8.11
N SER A 135 6.39 -7.00 8.54
CA SER A 135 5.91 -7.94 9.54
C SER A 135 5.65 -9.34 8.96
N THR A 136 5.28 -9.42 7.67
CA THR A 136 4.99 -10.68 6.95
C THR A 136 6.23 -11.52 6.63
N ILE A 137 7.43 -10.93 6.73
CA ILE A 137 8.70 -11.59 6.43
C ILE A 137 9.40 -12.15 7.67
N THR A 138 10.19 -13.21 7.45
CA THR A 138 10.99 -13.89 8.48
C THR A 138 12.03 -12.97 9.13
N GLY A 139 12.42 -13.28 10.37
CA GLY A 139 13.37 -12.47 11.15
C GLY A 139 14.75 -12.27 10.48
N THR A 140 15.24 -13.26 9.73
CA THR A 140 16.47 -13.13 8.93
C THR A 140 16.30 -12.12 7.79
N SER A 141 15.16 -12.17 7.10
CA SER A 141 14.82 -11.26 6.00
C SER A 141 14.59 -9.83 6.47
N ARG A 142 14.11 -9.62 7.71
CA ARG A 142 13.90 -8.28 8.27
C ARG A 142 15.18 -7.43 8.32
N ARG A 143 16.34 -8.04 8.55
CA ARG A 143 17.64 -7.32 8.54
C ARG A 143 18.01 -6.82 7.14
N LEU A 144 17.78 -7.65 6.12
CA LEU A 144 18.00 -7.27 4.72
C LEU A 144 17.02 -6.17 4.30
N PHE A 145 15.76 -6.30 4.71
CA PHE A 145 14.73 -5.30 4.48
C PHE A 145 15.06 -3.95 5.14
N ASP A 146 15.49 -3.92 6.40
CA ASP A 146 15.88 -2.69 7.09
C ASP A 146 17.02 -1.95 6.35
N GLN A 147 18.07 -2.68 5.96
CA GLN A 147 19.18 -2.09 5.19
C GLN A 147 18.72 -1.54 3.84
N TYR A 148 17.87 -2.29 3.13
CA TYR A 148 17.32 -1.88 1.85
C TYR A 148 16.42 -0.65 2.00
N PHE A 149 15.48 -0.67 2.94
CA PHE A 149 14.52 0.40 3.16
C PHE A 149 15.21 1.69 3.57
N ARG A 150 16.21 1.64 4.45
CA ARG A 150 17.05 2.80 4.78
C ARG A 150 17.82 3.34 3.57
N SER A 151 18.27 2.47 2.68
CA SER A 151 18.98 2.86 1.46
C SER A 151 18.05 3.54 0.45
N LEU A 152 16.81 3.05 0.33
CA LEU A 152 15.74 3.67 -0.47
C LEU A 152 15.42 5.07 0.05
N LEU A 153 15.15 5.22 1.35
CA LEU A 153 14.87 6.51 1.99
C LEU A 153 16.02 7.51 1.88
N ALA A 154 17.27 7.01 1.88
CA ALA A 154 18.46 7.83 1.71
C ALA A 154 18.73 8.24 0.24
N GLY A 155 17.89 7.80 -0.72
CA GLY A 155 18.06 8.12 -2.14
C GLY A 155 19.30 7.49 -2.77
N LYS A 156 19.82 6.39 -2.20
CA LYS A 156 21.04 5.71 -2.71
C LYS A 156 20.76 4.75 -3.87
N MET A 157 19.52 4.71 -4.36
CA MET A 157 19.05 3.77 -5.37
C MET A 157 18.90 4.48 -6.71
N ASP A 158 19.86 4.30 -7.62
CA ASP A 158 19.85 4.98 -8.94
C ASP A 158 18.58 4.69 -9.76
N LYS A 159 17.98 3.50 -9.57
CA LYS A 159 16.75 3.09 -10.26
C LYS A 159 15.47 3.74 -9.71
N TYR A 160 15.52 4.24 -8.47
CA TYR A 160 14.38 4.82 -7.78
C TYR A 160 14.81 6.12 -7.10
N PRO A 161 15.10 7.18 -7.88
CA PRO A 161 15.54 8.45 -7.31
C PRO A 161 14.47 8.99 -6.37
N LYS A 162 14.94 9.62 -5.29
CA LYS A 162 14.06 10.21 -4.28
C LYS A 162 13.27 11.37 -4.92
N PRO A 163 11.93 11.41 -4.80
CA PRO A 163 11.14 12.50 -5.37
C PRO A 163 11.38 13.79 -4.60
N ASP A 164 11.34 14.93 -5.29
CA ASP A 164 11.52 16.27 -4.71
C ASP A 164 10.43 16.59 -3.67
N CYS A 165 9.27 15.96 -3.84
CA CYS A 165 8.12 16.11 -2.96
C CYS A 165 8.34 15.48 -1.56
N PHE A 166 9.32 14.57 -1.40
CA PHE A 166 9.63 13.88 -0.13
C PHE A 166 10.59 14.72 0.74
N LYS A 167 10.02 15.38 1.74
CA LYS A 167 10.68 16.39 2.57
C LYS A 167 11.41 15.83 3.79
N LEU A 168 11.18 14.55 4.13
CA LEU A 168 11.90 13.94 5.24
C LEU A 168 13.38 13.80 4.89
N THR A 169 14.19 14.61 5.56
CA THR A 169 15.65 14.57 5.52
C THR A 169 16.08 14.16 6.92
N ARG A 170 17.04 13.24 7.02
CA ARG A 170 17.47 12.57 8.27
C ARG A 170 17.34 13.46 9.53
N ALA A 171 16.66 12.92 10.55
CA ALA A 171 16.88 13.35 11.93
C ALA A 171 18.31 13.01 12.37
#